data_AF-A0A218WC15-F1
#
_entry.id   AF-A0A218WC15-F1
#
_cell.length_a   1.000
_cell.length_b   1.000
_cell.length_c   1.000
_cell.angle_alpha   90.00
_cell.angle_beta   90.00
_cell.angle_gamma   90.00
#
_symmetry.space_group_name_H-M   'P 1'
#
loop_
_entity.id
_entity.type
_entity.pdbx_description
1 polymer ?
#
loop_
_entity_poly.entity_id
_entity_poly.type
_entity_poly.pdbx_seq_one_letter_code
_entity_poly.pdbx_strand_id
1 'polypeptide(L)'
;MARRNLPPGRFGWPLVGEMMEFLRANWEGCPDKFVRDRVERYGSTMFRTCVFGEPMVFLCGSAGNKFLFSKEGKKVGHWFPAPIRRLSGRSLVFMSGDEARVRKKLIVAGFFNTTC
;
A
#
# COMPACT_ATOMS: atom_id res chain seq x y z
N MET A 1 -9.48 -27.45 -12.79
CA MET A 1 -9.04 -26.04 -12.69
C MET A 1 -7.69 -25.98 -11.99
N ALA A 2 -6.65 -25.47 -12.63
CA ALA A 2 -5.34 -25.32 -12.00
C ALA A 2 -5.48 -24.47 -10.72
N ARG A 3 -5.01 -25.00 -9.58
CA ARG A 3 -4.82 -24.19 -8.36
C ARG A 3 -3.78 -23.13 -8.70
N ARG A 4 -4.23 -21.93 -9.09
CA ARG A 4 -3.34 -20.77 -9.17
C ARG A 4 -2.75 -20.59 -7.77
N ASN A 5 -1.42 -20.55 -7.68
CA ASN A 5 -0.67 -20.27 -6.44
C ASN A 5 -0.93 -18.82 -6.00
N LEU A 6 -2.15 -18.55 -5.54
CA LEU A 6 -2.58 -17.25 -5.04
C LEU A 6 -2.40 -17.21 -3.53
N PRO A 7 -2.05 -16.04 -2.95
CA PRO A 7 -2.09 -15.85 -1.52
C PRO A 7 -3.48 -16.23 -0.96
N PRO A 8 -3.53 -16.80 0.26
CA PRO A 8 -4.79 -17.05 0.94
C PRO A 8 -5.57 -15.75 1.15
N GLY A 9 -6.88 -15.85 1.33
CA GLY A 9 -7.71 -14.67 1.62
C GLY A 9 -9.04 -14.65 0.88
N ARG A 10 -9.86 -13.66 1.23
CA ARG A 10 -11.23 -13.44 0.72
C ARG A 10 -11.36 -12.00 0.26
N PHE A 11 -12.23 -11.74 -0.71
CA PHE A 11 -12.51 -10.36 -1.14
C PHE A 11 -13.58 -9.66 -0.30
N GLY A 12 -14.27 -10.35 0.61
CA GLY A 12 -15.30 -9.76 1.46
C GLY A 12 -16.65 -9.60 0.75
N TRP A 13 -17.41 -8.58 1.14
CA TRP A 13 -18.74 -8.31 0.58
C TRP A 13 -18.66 -7.83 -0.88
N PRO A 14 -19.67 -8.12 -1.72
CA PRO A 14 -19.76 -7.51 -3.04
C PRO A 14 -19.68 -5.98 -2.94
N LEU A 15 -18.92 -5.34 -3.84
CA LEU A 15 -18.68 -3.89 -3.93
C LEU A 15 -17.85 -3.26 -2.79
N VAL A 16 -18.17 -3.55 -1.52
CA VAL A 16 -17.52 -2.90 -0.36
C VAL A 16 -16.27 -3.64 0.11
N GLY A 17 -16.20 -4.94 -0.16
CA GLY A 17 -15.11 -5.81 0.25
C GLY A 17 -14.98 -5.92 1.77
N GLU A 18 -13.75 -5.73 2.28
CA GLU A 18 -13.41 -5.68 3.70
C GLU A 18 -13.16 -4.24 4.20
N MET A 19 -13.56 -3.23 3.42
CA MET A 19 -13.28 -1.81 3.71
C MET A 19 -13.79 -1.35 5.08
N MET A 20 -14.97 -1.81 5.51
CA MET A 20 -15.54 -1.40 6.80
C MET A 20 -14.70 -1.85 7.99
N GLU A 21 -14.19 -3.09 7.96
CA GLU A 21 -13.30 -3.59 9.01
C GLU A 21 -11.95 -2.87 8.99
N PHE A 22 -11.44 -2.57 7.79
CA PHE A 22 -10.23 -1.76 7.64
C PHE A 22 -10.40 -0.37 8.26
N LEU A 23 -11.47 0.36 7.89
CA LEU A 23 -11.72 1.70 8.40
C LEU A 23 -11.99 1.70 9.90
N ARG A 24 -12.74 0.71 10.41
CA ARG A 24 -13.02 0.56 11.83
C ARG A 24 -11.74 0.40 12.64
N ALA A 25 -10.81 -0.47 12.21
CA ALA A 25 -9.52 -0.65 12.88
C ALA A 25 -8.70 0.65 12.93
N ASN A 26 -8.72 1.43 11.85
CA ASN A 26 -8.07 2.74 11.81
C ASN A 26 -8.75 3.76 12.75
N TRP A 27 -10.08 3.78 12.78
CA TRP A 27 -10.85 4.69 13.64
C TRP A 27 -10.70 4.37 15.13
N GLU A 28 -10.57 3.09 15.47
CA GLU A 28 -10.28 2.60 16.83
C GLU A 28 -8.83 2.90 17.27
N GLY A 29 -7.99 3.46 16.40
CA GLY A 29 -6.57 3.73 16.70
C GLY A 29 -5.68 2.49 16.68
N CYS A 30 -6.17 1.36 16.15
CA CYS A 30 -5.44 0.10 16.06
C CYS A 30 -5.39 -0.39 14.60
N PRO A 31 -4.74 0.34 13.68
CA PRO A 31 -4.73 -0.01 12.25
C PRO A 31 -4.05 -1.36 11.98
N ASP A 32 -3.11 -1.77 12.83
CA ASP A 32 -2.43 -3.06 12.79
C ASP A 32 -3.37 -4.25 13.03
N LYS A 33 -4.47 -4.04 13.76
CA LYS A 33 -5.48 -5.07 14.06
C LYS A 33 -6.02 -5.69 12.78
N PHE A 34 -6.32 -4.88 11.76
CA PHE A 34 -6.78 -5.40 10.48
C PHE A 34 -5.78 -6.40 9.91
N VAL A 35 -4.50 -6.06 9.87
CA VAL A 35 -3.45 -6.92 9.31
C VAL A 35 -3.21 -8.14 10.19
N ARG A 36 -3.07 -7.95 11.50
CA ARG A 36 -2.81 -9.01 12.49
C ARG A 36 -3.89 -10.09 12.43
N ASP A 37 -5.15 -9.71 12.44
CA ASP A 37 -6.28 -10.65 12.43
C ASP A 37 -6.29 -11.52 11.16
N ARG A 38 -5.85 -10.99 10.01
CA ARG A 38 -5.74 -11.78 8.76
C ARG A 38 -4.51 -12.68 8.76
N VAL A 39 -3.37 -12.20 9.25
CA VAL A 39 -2.15 -13.00 9.34
C VAL A 39 -2.40 -14.22 10.24
N GLU A 40 -3.03 -14.01 11.40
CA GLU A 40 -3.41 -15.09 12.31
C GLU A 40 -4.44 -16.04 11.69
N ARG A 41 -5.51 -15.50 11.10
CA ARG A 41 -6.57 -16.29 10.46
C ARG A 41 -6.07 -17.17 9.31
N TYR A 42 -5.18 -16.65 8.47
CA TYR A 42 -4.71 -17.36 7.27
C TYR A 42 -3.38 -18.08 7.48
N GLY A 43 -2.72 -17.92 8.63
CA GLY A 43 -1.42 -18.51 8.91
C GLY A 43 -0.35 -18.11 7.90
N SER A 44 -0.45 -16.91 7.32
CA SER A 44 0.43 -16.46 6.24
C SER A 44 0.81 -14.99 6.40
N THR A 45 2.07 -14.67 6.09
CA THR A 45 2.57 -13.29 6.02
C THR A 45 2.12 -12.57 4.76
N MET A 46 1.29 -13.19 3.90
CA MET A 46 0.66 -12.52 2.78
C MET A 46 -0.79 -12.98 2.61
N PHE A 47 -1.67 -12.04 2.29
CA PHE A 47 -3.06 -12.37 2.04
C PHE A 47 -3.69 -11.44 1.00
N ARG A 48 -4.71 -11.94 0.30
CA ARG A 48 -5.53 -11.15 -0.62
C ARG A 48 -6.79 -10.63 0.05
N THR A 49 -7.22 -9.44 -0.33
CA THR A 49 -8.42 -8.77 0.16
C THR A 49 -8.95 -7.79 -0.89
N CYS A 50 -10.11 -7.18 -0.66
CA CYS A 50 -10.61 -6.04 -1.42
C CYS A 50 -10.85 -4.89 -0.45
N VAL A 51 -10.16 -3.76 -0.66
CA VAL A 51 -10.34 -2.54 0.14
C VAL A 51 -10.39 -1.36 -0.84
N PHE A 52 -11.24 -0.37 -0.56
CA PHE A 52 -11.51 0.75 -1.47
C PHE A 52 -12.03 0.31 -2.86
N GLY A 53 -12.71 -0.83 -2.93
CA GLY A 53 -13.24 -1.38 -4.18
C GLY A 53 -12.19 -2.01 -5.10
N GLU A 54 -10.93 -2.10 -4.67
CA GLU A 54 -9.84 -2.67 -5.46
C GLU A 54 -9.34 -3.99 -4.85
N PRO A 55 -9.16 -5.05 -5.67
CA PRO A 55 -8.53 -6.28 -5.22
C PRO A 55 -7.04 -6.06 -4.97
N MET A 56 -6.57 -6.40 -3.77
CA MET A 56 -5.20 -6.12 -3.33
C MET A 56 -4.60 -7.25 -2.51
N VAL A 57 -3.27 -7.27 -2.45
CA VAL A 57 -2.49 -8.23 -1.65
C VAL A 57 -1.70 -7.46 -0.61
N PHE A 58 -1.90 -7.80 0.67
CA PHE A 58 -1.03 -7.35 1.74
C PHE A 58 0.19 -8.25 1.83
N LEU A 59 1.36 -7.64 1.78
CA LEU A 59 2.64 -8.29 2.05
C LEU A 59 3.09 -7.83 3.44
N CYS A 60 3.03 -8.74 4.41
CA CYS A 60 3.31 -8.48 5.80
C CYS A 60 4.75 -8.88 6.14
N GLY A 61 5.40 -8.10 7.01
CA GLY A 61 6.75 -8.38 7.48
C GLY A 61 7.87 -7.83 6.58
N SER A 62 9.10 -7.99 7.05
CA SER A 62 10.30 -7.37 6.47
C SER A 62 10.59 -7.83 5.05
N ALA A 63 10.39 -9.12 4.74
CA ALA A 63 10.60 -9.66 3.40
C ALA A 63 9.63 -9.05 2.36
N GLY A 64 8.35 -8.91 2.72
CA GLY A 64 7.33 -8.27 1.89
C GLY A 64 7.63 -6.80 1.63
N ASN A 65 7.97 -6.06 2.69
CA ASN A 65 8.36 -4.65 2.59
C ASN A 65 9.61 -4.48 1.72
N LYS A 66 10.64 -5.30 1.92
CA LYS A 66 11.86 -5.28 1.10
C LYS A 66 11.54 -5.54 -0.37
N PHE A 67 10.65 -6.49 -0.68
CA PHE A 67 10.23 -6.76 -2.05
C PHE A 67 9.56 -5.55 -2.69
N LEU A 68 8.61 -4.91 -2.00
CA LEU A 68 7.90 -3.72 -2.50
C LEU A 68 8.86 -2.56 -2.78
N PHE A 69 9.69 -2.18 -1.80
CA PHE A 69 10.58 -1.03 -1.92
C PHE A 69 11.77 -1.29 -2.86
N SER A 70 12.28 -2.52 -2.96
CA SER A 70 13.40 -2.83 -3.86
C SER A 70 13.01 -2.88 -5.34
N LYS A 71 11.71 -2.98 -5.64
CA LYS A 71 11.17 -3.11 -7.01
C LYS A 71 10.32 -1.90 -7.43
N GLU A 72 10.29 -0.86 -6.61
CA GLU A 72 9.67 0.42 -6.91
C GLU A 72 10.22 1.01 -8.21
N GLY A 73 9.33 1.51 -9.07
CA GLY A 73 9.69 2.09 -10.38
C GLY A 73 10.07 1.08 -11.46
N LYS A 74 10.13 -0.23 -11.16
CA LYS A 74 10.43 -1.30 -12.12
C LYS A 74 9.26 -2.25 -12.33
N LYS A 75 8.75 -2.82 -11.23
CA LYS A 75 7.65 -3.80 -11.23
C LYS A 75 6.49 -3.40 -10.33
N VAL A 76 6.72 -2.45 -9.43
CA VAL A 76 5.73 -1.93 -8.48
C VAL A 76 5.72 -0.41 -8.63
N GLY A 77 4.51 0.17 -8.71
CA GLY A 77 4.30 1.60 -8.73
C GLY A 77 3.47 2.05 -7.53
N HIS A 78 3.45 3.36 -7.28
CA HIS A 78 2.56 3.93 -6.27
C HIS A 78 1.12 3.82 -6.74
N TRP A 79 0.24 3.42 -5.82
CA TRP A 79 -1.19 3.43 -6.02
C TRP A 79 -1.83 4.19 -4.86
N PHE A 80 -2.82 5.03 -5.20
CA PHE A 80 -3.62 5.76 -4.24
C PHE A 80 -5.08 5.80 -4.72
N PRO A 81 -6.06 5.75 -3.79
CA PRO A 81 -7.46 5.95 -4.11
C PRO A 81 -7.71 7.23 -4.90
N ALA A 82 -8.63 7.18 -5.88
CA ALA A 82 -8.91 8.30 -6.76
C ALA A 82 -9.24 9.62 -6.04
N PRO A 83 -10.02 9.64 -4.93
CA PRO A 83 -10.28 10.87 -4.19
C PRO A 83 -9.02 11.51 -3.62
N ILE A 84 -8.12 10.70 -3.06
CA ILE A 84 -6.85 11.17 -2.49
C ILE A 84 -5.98 11.77 -3.60
N ARG A 85 -5.85 11.07 -4.74
CA ARG A 85 -5.07 11.56 -5.87
C ARG A 85 -5.59 12.89 -6.42
N ARG A 86 -6.91 13.11 -6.43
CA ARG A 86 -7.52 14.38 -6.88
C ARG A 86 -7.23 15.53 -5.92
N LEU A 87 -7.26 15.27 -4.62
CA LEU A 87 -7.02 16.29 -3.60
C LEU A 87 -5.54 16.70 -3.51
N SER A 88 -4.62 15.78 -3.75
CA SER A 88 -3.21 15.98 -3.44
C SER A 88 -2.40 16.82 -4.45
N GLY A 89 -3.00 17.24 -5.56
CA GLY A 89 -2.33 18.08 -6.55
C GLY A 89 -0.97 17.51 -7.02
N ARG A 90 0.02 18.39 -7.26
CA ARG A 90 1.39 18.00 -7.62
C ARG A 90 2.24 17.73 -6.38
N SER A 91 1.87 16.77 -5.54
CA SER A 91 2.69 16.32 -4.42
C SER A 91 3.64 15.19 -4.83
N LEU A 92 4.88 15.20 -4.31
CA LEU A 92 5.92 14.22 -4.64
C LEU A 92 5.45 12.77 -4.43
N VAL A 93 4.61 12.55 -3.41
CA VAL A 93 4.08 11.22 -3.05
C VAL A 93 3.25 10.59 -4.18
N PHE A 94 2.68 11.41 -5.06
CA PHE A 94 1.83 10.99 -6.17
C PHE A 94 2.52 11.07 -7.53
N MET A 95 3.79 11.50 -7.56
CA MET A 95 4.57 11.61 -8.79
C MET A 95 5.34 10.31 -9.06
N SER A 96 5.59 10.01 -10.33
CA SER A 96 6.38 8.86 -10.76
C SER A 96 7.34 9.23 -11.89
N GLY A 97 8.36 8.40 -12.12
CA GLY A 97 9.32 8.60 -13.23
C GLY A 97 10.35 9.70 -12.95
N ASP A 98 10.91 10.26 -14.03
CA ASP A 98 12.02 11.21 -13.93
C ASP A 98 11.65 12.51 -13.22
N GLU A 99 10.41 12.99 -13.39
CA GLU A 99 9.95 14.21 -12.72
C GLU A 99 9.97 14.05 -11.18
N ALA A 100 9.49 12.89 -10.69
CA ALA A 100 9.57 12.55 -9.27
C ALA A 100 11.03 12.45 -8.80
N ARG A 101 11.91 11.87 -9.62
CA ARG A 101 13.34 11.71 -9.30
C ARG A 101 14.05 13.06 -9.17
N VAL A 102 13.82 13.98 -10.11
CA VAL A 102 14.38 15.34 -10.08
C VAL A 102 13.86 16.10 -8.86
N ARG A 103 12.55 16.07 -8.63
CA ARG A 103 11.94 16.80 -7.52
C ARG A 103 12.37 16.27 -6.16
N LYS A 104 12.51 14.95 -6.01
CA LYS A 104 13.06 14.32 -4.80
C LYS A 104 14.50 14.79 -4.54
N LYS A 105 15.34 14.89 -5.58
CA LYS A 105 16.72 15.42 -5.44
C LYS A 105 16.73 16.86 -4.97
N LEU A 106 15.85 17.72 -5.50
CA LEU A 106 15.75 19.12 -5.09
C LEU A 106 15.34 19.25 -3.62
N ILE A 107 14.33 18.48 -3.18
CA ILE A 107 13.88 18.48 -1.79
C ILE A 107 15.00 18.00 -0.86
N VAL A 108 15.63 16.88 -1.18
CA VAL A 108 16.76 16.33 -0.41
C VAL A 108 17.91 17.33 -0.35
N ALA A 109 18.30 17.93 -1.47
CA ALA A 109 19.33 18.96 -1.50
C ALA A 109 18.94 20.14 -0.59
N GLY A 110 17.70 20.63 -0.66
CA GLY A 110 17.23 21.72 0.20
C GLY A 110 17.29 21.43 1.70
N PHE A 111 17.20 20.17 2.13
CA PHE A 111 17.33 19.78 3.55
C PHE A 111 18.79 19.69 4.02
N PHE A 112 19.70 19.28 3.13
CA PHE A 112 21.12 19.08 3.47
C PHE A 112 22.01 20.27 3.11
N ASN A 113 21.52 21.20 2.29
CA ASN A 113 22.27 22.37 1.82
C ASN A 113 21.92 23.65 2.61
N THR A 114 21.21 23.53 3.74
CA THR A 114 20.87 24.61 4.68
C THR A 114 21.79 24.71 5.91
N THR A 115 22.93 24.04 5.91
CA THR A 115 23.98 24.35 6.89
C THR A 115 24.81 25.54 6.40
N CYS A 116 24.91 26.57 7.25
CA CYS A 116 25.92 27.61 7.21
C CYS A 116 27.34 27.05 7.02
#